data_AF-A0A512DZA7-F1
#
_entry.id   AF-A0A512DZA7-F1
#
_cell.length_a   1.000
_cell.length_b   1.000
_cell.length_c   1.000
_cell.angle_alpha   90.00
_cell.angle_beta   90.00
_cell.angle_gamma   90.00
#
_symmetry.space_group_name_H-M   'P 1'
#
loop_
_entity.id
_entity.type
_entity.pdbx_description
1 polymer ?
#
loop_
_entity_poly.entity_id
_entity_poly.type
_entity_poly.pdbx_seq_one_letter_code
_entity_poly.pdbx_strand_id
1 'polypeptide(L)'
;MSKAQKIHGDLYSYKETVYVDSKSDVTIHCSRHGRFRQVASLHLQGQGCPACGLERGAAARRDGLEDFKAKAIARYGTTYDYAEVEYVNSRTKVKIGCPIHGPFFKRPAMHINGEGCPTCGMKRRRNPAQHGFGG
;
A
#
# COMPACT_ATOMS: atom_id res chain seq x y z
N MET A 1 -8.39 7.38 33.27
CA MET A 1 -8.06 7.12 31.85
C MET A 1 -6.59 6.75 31.72
N SER A 2 -6.30 5.51 31.34
CA SER A 2 -4.94 5.00 31.19
C SER A 2 -4.25 5.60 29.95
N LYS A 3 -2.93 5.82 29.99
CA LYS A 3 -2.16 6.38 28.85
C LYS A 3 -2.43 5.63 27.54
N ALA A 4 -2.55 4.31 27.59
CA ALA A 4 -2.84 3.48 26.43
C ALA A 4 -4.24 3.73 25.82
N GLN A 5 -5.25 4.07 26.62
CA GLN A 5 -6.61 4.37 26.13
C GLN A 5 -6.68 5.73 25.42
N LYS A 6 -5.79 6.67 25.77
CA LYS A 6 -5.66 7.94 25.04
C LYS A 6 -5.08 7.76 23.64
N ILE A 7 -4.22 6.76 23.45
CA ILE A 7 -3.53 6.49 22.18
C ILE A 7 -4.39 5.62 21.26
N HIS A 8 -5.02 4.60 21.84
CA HIS A 8 -5.69 3.54 21.09
C HIS A 8 -7.21 3.56 21.21
N GLY A 9 -7.80 4.45 22.00
CA GLY A 9 -9.23 4.40 22.34
C GLY A 9 -9.61 3.07 22.98
N ASP A 10 -10.78 2.55 22.63
CA ASP A 10 -11.36 1.33 23.20
C ASP A 10 -11.00 0.03 22.43
N LEU A 11 -9.89 0.06 21.68
CA LEU A 11 -9.46 -1.08 20.85
C LEU A 11 -8.86 -2.25 21.65
N TYR A 12 -8.46 -2.02 22.91
CA TYR A 12 -7.74 -3.00 23.71
C TYR A 12 -8.26 -3.09 25.15
N SER A 13 -8.21 -4.30 25.69
CA SER A 13 -8.48 -4.58 27.11
C SER A 13 -7.19 -4.99 27.83
N TYR A 14 -7.09 -4.57 29.09
CA TYR A 14 -5.91 -4.77 29.95
C TYR A 14 -6.26 -5.52 31.25
N LYS A 15 -7.41 -6.21 31.29
CA LYS A 15 -7.98 -6.83 32.51
C LYS A 15 -7.03 -7.80 33.22
N GLU A 16 -6.11 -8.42 32.48
CA GLU A 16 -5.16 -9.42 32.98
C GLU A 16 -3.71 -9.01 32.71
N THR A 17 -3.48 -7.73 32.43
CA THR A 17 -2.15 -7.23 32.09
C THR A 17 -1.37 -6.95 33.38
N VAL A 18 -0.26 -7.66 33.58
CA VAL A 18 0.72 -7.35 34.64
C VAL A 18 1.77 -6.40 34.07
N TYR A 19 1.80 -5.16 34.56
CA TYR A 19 2.82 -4.18 34.21
C TYR A 19 3.97 -4.25 35.23
N VAL A 20 5.18 -4.51 34.73
CA VAL A 20 6.41 -4.54 35.55
C VAL A 20 7.19 -3.25 35.31
N ASP A 21 7.57 -2.99 34.08
CA ASP A 21 8.28 -1.79 33.66
C ASP A 21 8.04 -1.51 32.17
N SER A 22 8.60 -0.41 31.67
CA SER A 22 8.35 0.07 30.31
C SER A 22 9.05 -0.76 29.22
N LYS A 23 10.09 -1.53 29.57
CA LYS A 23 10.85 -2.39 28.66
C LYS A 23 10.38 -3.83 28.70
N SER A 24 9.67 -4.22 29.75
CA SER A 24 9.03 -5.52 29.87
C SER A 24 7.86 -5.70 28.93
N ASP A 25 7.64 -6.95 28.54
CA ASP A 25 6.52 -7.38 27.73
C ASP A 25 5.25 -7.47 28.57
N VAL A 26 4.15 -6.95 28.03
CA VAL A 26 2.82 -6.99 28.62
C VAL A 26 1.88 -7.78 27.73
N THR A 27 1.00 -8.58 28.34
CA THR A 27 -0.08 -9.25 27.61
C THR A 27 -1.24 -8.28 27.44
N ILE A 28 -1.61 -7.99 26.20
CA ILE A 28 -2.69 -7.07 25.84
C ILE A 28 -3.75 -7.84 25.06
N HIS A 29 -5.02 -7.57 25.32
CA HIS A 29 -6.12 -8.20 24.60
C HIS A 29 -6.65 -7.26 23.52
N CYS A 30 -6.52 -7.62 22.25
CA CYS A 30 -7.19 -6.97 21.13
C CYS A 30 -8.62 -7.49 21.00
N SER A 31 -9.60 -6.60 20.90
CA SER A 31 -11.02 -6.98 20.77
C SER A 31 -11.34 -7.77 19.49
N ARG A 32 -10.46 -7.73 18.48
CA ARG A 32 -10.66 -8.41 17.18
C ARG A 32 -9.81 -9.67 16.99
N HIS A 33 -8.58 -9.68 17.50
CA HIS A 33 -7.61 -10.77 17.25
C HIS A 33 -7.15 -11.49 18.52
N GLY A 34 -7.71 -11.14 19.69
CA GLY A 34 -7.38 -11.78 20.95
C GLY A 34 -6.07 -11.30 21.58
N ARG A 35 -5.47 -12.14 22.41
CA ARG A 35 -4.29 -11.79 23.23
C ARG A 35 -3.02 -11.74 22.40
N PHE A 36 -2.18 -10.75 22.66
CA PHE A 36 -0.83 -10.66 22.11
C PHE A 36 0.13 -10.07 23.14
N ARG A 37 1.43 -10.28 22.90
CA ARG A 37 2.53 -9.81 23.74
C ARG A 37 3.23 -8.65 23.06
N GLN A 38 3.49 -7.57 23.79
CA GLN A 38 4.25 -6.43 23.30
C GLN A 38 4.94 -5.69 24.46
N VAL A 39 6.08 -5.06 24.17
CA VAL A 39 6.75 -4.15 25.11
C VAL A 39 5.84 -2.97 25.45
N ALA A 40 5.67 -2.70 26.75
CA ALA A 40 4.76 -1.66 27.22
C ALA A 40 5.06 -0.27 26.64
N SER A 41 6.34 0.12 26.54
CA SER A 41 6.73 1.40 25.94
C SER A 41 6.42 1.49 24.44
N LEU A 42 6.52 0.40 23.68
CA LEU A 42 6.20 0.40 22.26
C LEU A 42 4.68 0.52 22.05
N HIS A 43 3.89 -0.16 22.88
CA HIS A 43 2.44 -0.01 22.88
C HIS A 43 2.01 1.44 23.17
N LEU A 44 2.66 2.07 24.15
CA LEU A 44 2.45 3.48 24.49
C LEU A 44 3.02 4.47 23.45
N GLN A 45 3.78 4.02 22.46
CA GLN A 45 4.19 4.83 21.31
C GLN A 45 3.23 4.69 20.12
N GLY A 46 2.15 3.92 20.26
CA GLY A 46 1.15 3.71 19.21
C GLY A 46 1.33 2.43 18.42
N GLN A 47 2.33 1.60 18.73
CA GLN A 47 2.32 0.22 18.25
C GLN A 47 1.11 -0.52 18.85
N GLY A 48 0.52 -1.43 18.11
CA GLY A 48 -0.67 -2.15 18.54
C GLY A 48 -0.64 -3.61 18.11
N CYS A 49 -1.81 -4.21 17.97
CA CYS A 49 -1.92 -5.60 17.55
C CYS A 49 -1.27 -5.82 16.16
N PRO A 50 -0.37 -6.80 16.02
CA PRO A 50 0.30 -7.09 14.75
C PRO A 50 -0.68 -7.53 13.66
N ALA A 51 -1.72 -8.30 14.01
CA ALA A 51 -2.76 -8.72 13.07
C ALA A 51 -3.57 -7.52 12.54
N CYS A 52 -4.04 -6.62 13.42
CA CYS A 52 -4.63 -5.35 13.01
C CYS A 52 -3.70 -4.54 12.10
N GLY A 53 -2.40 -4.49 12.41
CA GLY A 53 -1.40 -3.81 11.59
C GLY A 53 -1.30 -4.40 10.18
N LEU A 54 -1.27 -5.73 10.08
CA LEU A 54 -1.24 -6.44 8.81
C LEU A 54 -2.50 -6.19 7.99
N GLU A 55 -3.68 -6.24 8.60
CA GLU A 55 -4.96 -5.96 7.94
C GLU A 55 -5.01 -4.53 7.38
N ARG A 56 -4.62 -3.53 8.18
CA ARG A 56 -4.54 -2.13 7.73
C ARG A 56 -3.55 -1.97 6.57
N GLY A 57 -2.39 -2.62 6.66
CA GLY A 57 -1.40 -2.61 5.58
C GLY A 57 -1.92 -3.28 4.31
N ALA A 58 -2.64 -4.39 4.42
CA ALA A 58 -3.27 -5.06 3.28
C ALA A 58 -4.38 -4.20 2.65
N ALA A 59 -5.22 -3.57 3.48
CA ALA A 59 -6.25 -2.64 3.01
C ALA A 59 -5.63 -1.45 2.26
N ALA A 60 -4.66 -0.76 2.87
CA ALA A 60 -3.97 0.37 2.24
C ALA A 60 -3.28 -0.02 0.92
N ARG A 61 -2.75 -1.24 0.79
CA ARG A 61 -2.19 -1.74 -0.47
C ARG A 61 -3.27 -1.96 -1.53
N ARG A 62 -4.43 -2.52 -1.16
CA ARG A 62 -5.57 -2.67 -2.09
C ARG A 62 -6.08 -1.32 -2.54
N ASP A 63 -6.30 -0.40 -1.61
CA ASP A 63 -6.75 0.96 -1.93
C ASP A 63 -5.74 1.66 -2.86
N GLY A 64 -4.44 1.48 -2.61
CA GLY A 64 -3.37 2.00 -3.48
C GLY A 64 -3.31 1.35 -4.87
N LEU A 65 -3.61 0.06 -4.99
CA LEU A 65 -3.72 -0.65 -6.27
C LEU A 65 -4.88 -0.11 -7.09
N GLU A 66 -6.06 0.04 -6.48
CA GLU A 66 -7.26 0.50 -7.16
C GLU A 66 -7.15 1.98 -7.54
N ASP A 67 -6.57 2.83 -6.68
CA ASP A 67 -6.22 4.23 -7.00
C ASP A 67 -5.24 4.30 -8.19
N PHE A 68 -4.21 3.45 -8.19
CA PHE A 68 -3.28 3.38 -9.31
C PHE A 68 -3.98 2.99 -10.62
N LYS A 69 -4.79 1.93 -10.61
CA LYS A 69 -5.55 1.50 -11.80
C LYS A 69 -6.49 2.60 -12.29
N ALA A 70 -7.25 3.22 -11.39
CA ALA A 70 -8.18 4.30 -11.74
C ALA A 70 -7.45 5.48 -12.41
N LYS A 71 -6.33 5.94 -11.86
CA LYS A 71 -5.51 7.01 -12.45
C LYS A 71 -4.87 6.61 -13.78
N ALA A 72 -4.42 5.37 -13.88
CA ALA A 72 -3.82 4.87 -15.11
C ALA A 72 -4.86 4.73 -16.23
N ILE A 73 -6.07 4.26 -15.91
CA ILE A 73 -7.21 4.21 -16.84
C ILE A 73 -7.66 5.61 -17.23
N ALA A 74 -7.73 6.56 -16.29
CA ALA A 74 -8.06 7.95 -16.60
C ALA A 74 -7.07 8.58 -17.61
N ARG A 75 -5.80 8.15 -17.62
CA ARG A 75 -4.76 8.69 -18.50
C ARG A 75 -4.58 7.93 -19.82
N TYR A 76 -4.73 6.61 -19.80
CA TYR A 76 -4.44 5.75 -20.97
C TYR A 76 -5.64 4.96 -21.47
N GLY A 77 -6.82 5.16 -20.87
CA GLY A 77 -7.99 4.32 -21.10
C GLY A 77 -7.71 2.86 -20.76
N THR A 78 -8.20 1.96 -21.61
CA THR A 78 -8.01 0.51 -21.50
C THR A 78 -6.78 0.00 -22.26
N THR A 79 -5.83 0.88 -22.60
CA THR A 79 -4.69 0.51 -23.46
C THR A 79 -3.74 -0.49 -22.80
N TYR A 80 -3.50 -0.39 -21.51
CA TYR A 80 -2.55 -1.25 -20.80
C TYR A 80 -3.26 -2.29 -19.95
N ASP A 81 -2.66 -3.47 -19.84
CA ASP A 81 -3.13 -4.51 -18.95
C ASP A 81 -2.49 -4.36 -17.55
N TYR A 82 -3.34 -4.49 -16.53
CA TYR A 82 -2.97 -4.37 -15.12
C TYR A 82 -3.31 -5.65 -14.32
N ALA A 83 -3.58 -6.77 -14.99
CA ALA A 83 -4.07 -7.99 -14.34
C ALA A 83 -3.03 -8.60 -13.39
N GLU A 84 -1.74 -8.50 -13.73
CA GLU A 84 -0.63 -9.03 -12.95
C GLU A 84 0.09 -7.95 -12.10
N VAL A 85 -0.56 -6.84 -11.78
CA VAL A 85 0.05 -5.75 -10.99
C VAL A 85 0.10 -6.11 -9.51
N GLU A 86 1.30 -6.35 -9.01
CA GLU A 86 1.58 -6.47 -7.57
C GLU A 86 1.96 -5.10 -6.98
N TYR A 87 0.95 -4.35 -6.53
CA TYR A 87 1.16 -3.01 -5.99
C TYR A 87 1.66 -3.04 -4.54
N VAL A 88 2.83 -2.43 -4.31
CA VAL A 88 3.40 -2.23 -2.97
C VAL A 88 3.31 -0.77 -2.55
N ASN A 89 3.73 0.15 -3.43
CA ASN A 89 3.66 1.60 -3.27
C ASN A 89 3.97 2.27 -4.63
N SER A 90 3.88 3.59 -4.68
CA SER A 90 4.08 4.37 -5.91
C SER A 90 5.52 4.41 -6.45
N ARG A 91 6.51 4.00 -5.65
CA ARG A 91 7.95 4.02 -5.96
C ARG A 91 8.51 2.64 -6.36
N THR A 92 7.84 1.56 -5.97
CA THR A 92 8.19 0.19 -6.36
C THR A 92 7.75 -0.07 -7.79
N LYS A 93 8.61 -0.68 -8.60
CA LYS A 93 8.24 -1.03 -9.99
C LYS A 93 7.17 -2.12 -9.97
N VAL A 94 6.18 -1.98 -10.83
CA VAL A 94 5.13 -2.98 -11.08
C VAL A 94 5.20 -3.47 -12.52
N LYS A 95 4.71 -4.69 -12.76
CA LYS A 95 4.58 -5.28 -14.10
C LYS A 95 3.31 -4.72 -14.76
N ILE A 96 3.46 -4.07 -15.91
CA ILE A 96 2.36 -3.50 -16.70
C ILE A 96 2.40 -4.15 -18.09
N GLY A 97 1.26 -4.61 -18.59
CA GLY A 97 1.15 -5.20 -19.92
C GLY A 97 0.98 -4.13 -21.00
N CYS A 98 1.92 -4.07 -21.95
CA CYS A 98 1.72 -3.32 -23.19
C CYS A 98 1.08 -4.24 -24.25
N PRO A 99 0.01 -3.83 -24.94
CA PRO A 99 -0.67 -4.67 -25.93
C PRO A 99 0.19 -4.95 -27.17
N ILE A 100 1.22 -4.13 -27.42
CA ILE A 100 2.08 -4.24 -28.61
C ILE A 100 3.40 -4.95 -28.29
N HIS A 101 3.96 -4.71 -27.09
CA HIS A 101 5.33 -5.13 -26.74
C HIS A 101 5.40 -6.08 -25.54
N GLY A 102 4.24 -6.47 -24.97
CA GLY A 102 4.17 -7.36 -23.83
C GLY A 102 4.46 -6.67 -22.48
N PRO A 103 4.72 -7.46 -21.41
CA PRO A 103 4.90 -6.93 -20.07
C PRO A 103 6.21 -6.16 -19.91
N PHE A 104 6.16 -5.05 -19.17
CA PHE A 104 7.32 -4.23 -18.80
C PHE A 104 7.21 -3.76 -17.35
N PHE A 105 8.35 -3.40 -16.76
CA PHE A 105 8.40 -2.90 -15.38
C PHE A 105 8.50 -1.38 -15.32
N LYS A 106 7.58 -0.72 -14.62
CA LYS A 106 7.59 0.73 -14.42
C LYS A 106 7.10 1.08 -13.03
N ARG A 107 7.56 2.23 -12.50
CA ARG A 107 7.03 2.78 -11.25
C ARG A 107 5.61 3.31 -11.49
N PRO A 108 4.62 3.00 -10.62
CA PRO A 108 3.27 3.54 -10.73
C PRO A 108 3.23 5.05 -10.85
N ALA A 109 4.01 5.78 -10.03
CA ALA A 109 4.07 7.24 -10.07
C ALA A 109 4.53 7.81 -11.43
N MET A 110 5.46 7.12 -12.10
CA MET A 110 5.97 7.55 -13.41
C MET A 110 4.96 7.22 -14.51
N HIS A 111 4.33 6.04 -14.40
CA HIS A 111 3.29 5.62 -15.34
C HIS A 111 2.12 6.60 -15.35
N ILE A 112 1.55 6.92 -14.19
CA ILE A 112 0.44 7.91 -14.10
C ILE A 112 0.86 9.32 -14.53
N ASN A 113 2.16 9.66 -14.49
CA ASN A 113 2.66 10.97 -14.94
C ASN A 113 2.82 11.07 -16.47
N GLY A 114 2.55 9.99 -17.22
CA GLY A 114 2.65 9.98 -18.69
C GLY A 114 3.74 9.10 -19.27
N GLU A 115 4.56 8.46 -18.44
CA GLU A 115 5.56 7.53 -18.93
C GLU A 115 5.01 6.11 -19.11
N GLY A 116 4.58 5.79 -20.33
CA GLY A 116 4.11 4.46 -20.70
C GLY A 116 5.22 3.46 -21.06
N CYS A 117 4.90 2.52 -21.95
CA CYS A 117 5.84 1.51 -22.44
C CYS A 117 7.11 2.17 -23.06
N PRO A 118 8.33 1.74 -22.67
CA PRO A 118 9.56 2.34 -23.17
C PRO A 118 9.71 2.19 -24.69
N THR A 119 9.29 1.06 -25.26
CA THR A 119 9.36 0.80 -26.70
C THR A 119 8.37 1.66 -27.49
N CYS A 120 7.14 1.82 -26.98
CA CYS A 120 6.17 2.76 -27.55
C CYS A 120 6.68 4.21 -27.46
N GLY A 121 7.23 4.60 -26.31
CA GLY A 121 7.78 5.93 -26.07
C GLY A 121 8.94 6.26 -27.00
N MET A 122 9.84 5.30 -27.26
CA MET A 122 10.95 5.47 -28.20
C MET A 122 10.46 5.70 -29.63
N LYS A 123 9.45 4.94 -30.10
CA LYS A 123 8.83 5.15 -31.42
C LYS A 123 8.19 6.54 -31.55
N ARG A 124 7.49 7.01 -30.51
CA ARG A 124 6.90 8.37 -30.50
C ARG A 124 7.95 9.48 -30.57
N ARG A 125 9.08 9.33 -29.87
CA ARG A 125 10.18 10.32 -29.93
C ARG A 125 10.85 10.38 -31.29
N ARG A 126 10.92 9.25 -32.01
CA ARG A 126 11.54 9.16 -33.33
C ARG A 126 10.63 9.60 -34.48
N ASN A 127 9.31 9.55 -34.29
CA ASN A 127 8.32 9.99 -35.27
C ASN A 127 7.07 10.61 -34.60
N PRO A 128 7.12 11.90 -34.21
CA PRO A 128 6.04 12.55 -33.46
C PRO A 128 4.74 12.72 -34.27
N ALA A 129 4.76 12.57 -35.60
CA ALA A 129 3.63 12.86 -36.47
C ALA A 129 2.59 11.73 -36.63
N GLN A 130 2.82 10.52 -36.10
CA GLN A 130 1.99 9.35 -36.48
C GLN A 130 1.25 8.63 -35.34
N HIS A 131 1.34 9.08 -34.09
CA HIS A 131 0.71 8.36 -32.97
C HIS A 131 0.03 9.30 -31.99
N GLY A 132 -1.08 9.89 -32.45
CA GLY A 132 -2.06 10.54 -31.60
C GLY A 132 -2.74 9.51 -30.70
N PHE A 133 -2.41 9.55 -29.42
CA PHE A 133 -3.37 9.21 -28.37
C PHE A 133 -3.64 10.53 -27.68
N GLY A 134 -4.70 11.20 -28.15
CA GLY A 134 -5.10 12.53 -27.72
C GLY A 134 -5.82 12.54 -26.38
N GLY A 135 -6.02 13.76 -25.88
CA GLY A 135 -6.84 14.10 -24.72
C GLY A 135 -6.06 14.25 -23.44
#